data_AF-A0A0C9PHK7-F1
#
_entry.id   AF-A0A0C9PHK7-F1
#
_cell.length_a   1.000
_cell.length_b   1.000
_cell.length_c   1.000
_cell.angle_alpha   90.00
_cell.angle_beta   90.00
_cell.angle_gamma   90.00
#
_symmetry.space_group_name_H-M   'P 1'
#
loop_
_entity.id
_entity.type
_entity.pdbx_description
1 polymer ?
#
loop_
_entity_poly.entity_id
_entity_poly.type
_entity_poly.pdbx_seq_one_letter_code
_entity_poly.pdbx_strand_id
1 'polypeptide(L)'
;QVAVDRTNANGTKEGNKKGAVFSIDLLHFHAVPGATIFGGMDFTTAIAQQRLREALADRQVNCVLSDMAPNATGVRMLDQENIMSLCYSVLRFALAMSAINAHLVVKLWANGDISKLENDLGRFYEHVKRVKPESSRSDSAELFLVARQYKGIDAVKEVTKTR
;
A
#
# COMPACT_ATOMS: atom_id res chain seq x y z
N GLN A 1 7.49 -12.31 6.40
CA GLN A 1 7.48 -13.76 6.12
C GLN A 1 6.16 -14.18 5.45
N VAL A 2 4.99 -13.88 6.00
CA VAL A 2 3.68 -14.23 5.39
C VAL A 2 3.57 -13.88 3.89
N ALA A 3 3.95 -12.68 3.48
CA ALA A 3 3.90 -12.28 2.06
C ALA A 3 4.83 -13.14 1.18
N VAL A 4 6.03 -13.48 1.66
CA VAL A 4 6.99 -14.36 0.95
C VAL A 4 6.37 -15.74 0.75
N ASP A 5 5.80 -16.31 1.81
CA ASP A 5 5.20 -17.65 1.75
C ASP A 5 3.96 -17.69 0.86
N ARG A 6 3.10 -16.66 0.94
CA ARG A 6 1.88 -16.54 0.13
C ARG A 6 2.16 -16.32 -1.35
N THR A 7 3.28 -15.69 -1.67
CA THR A 7 3.72 -15.45 -3.06
C THR A 7 4.72 -16.49 -3.57
N ASN A 8 5.08 -17.48 -2.75
CA ASN A 8 6.13 -18.46 -3.07
C ASN A 8 7.46 -17.78 -3.48
N ALA A 9 7.80 -16.61 -2.91
CA ALA A 9 8.95 -15.82 -3.35
C ALA A 9 10.30 -16.48 -3.00
N ASN A 10 10.33 -17.35 -2.00
CA ASN A 10 11.46 -18.22 -1.70
C ASN A 10 11.54 -19.46 -2.63
N GLY A 11 10.51 -19.75 -3.42
CA GLY A 11 10.48 -20.87 -4.37
C GLY A 11 10.40 -22.25 -3.73
N THR A 12 10.02 -22.35 -2.46
CA THR A 12 9.99 -23.63 -1.72
C THR A 12 8.79 -24.51 -2.06
N LYS A 13 7.76 -23.95 -2.71
CA LYS A 13 6.57 -24.71 -3.15
C LYS A 13 6.75 -25.12 -4.61
N GLU A 14 7.30 -26.30 -4.84
CA GLU A 14 7.49 -26.87 -6.18
C GLU A 14 6.17 -26.94 -6.97
N GLY A 15 6.25 -26.77 -8.29
CA GLY A 15 5.09 -26.74 -9.19
C GLY A 15 4.25 -25.46 -9.17
N ASN A 16 4.42 -24.58 -8.17
CA ASN A 16 3.74 -23.29 -8.10
C ASN A 16 4.55 -22.17 -8.77
N LYS A 17 3.85 -21.18 -9.35
CA LYS A 17 4.51 -19.96 -9.86
C LYS A 17 5.25 -19.24 -8.73
N LYS A 18 6.46 -18.77 -9.02
CA LYS A 18 7.29 -17.98 -8.11
C LYS A 18 6.94 -16.50 -8.23
N GLY A 19 6.50 -15.89 -7.13
CA GLY A 19 6.31 -14.45 -7.02
C GLY A 19 7.58 -13.73 -6.56
N ALA A 20 7.42 -12.44 -6.23
CA ALA A 20 8.48 -11.62 -5.66
C ALA A 20 7.89 -10.68 -4.60
N VAL A 21 8.68 -10.37 -3.59
CA VAL A 21 8.32 -9.43 -2.52
C VAL A 21 9.40 -8.37 -2.43
N PHE A 22 8.97 -7.11 -2.45
CA PHE A 22 9.83 -5.96 -2.24
C PHE A 22 9.28 -5.17 -1.06
N SER A 23 10.16 -4.66 -0.21
CA SER A 23 9.77 -3.80 0.90
C SER A 23 10.57 -2.52 0.89
N ILE A 24 9.93 -1.43 1.27
CA ILE A 24 10.56 -0.13 1.48
C ILE A 24 10.18 0.38 2.85
N ASP A 25 11.15 0.85 3.62
CA ASP A 25 10.92 1.38 4.96
C ASP A 25 11.91 2.52 5.27
N LEU A 26 11.44 3.54 5.99
CA LEU A 26 12.27 4.66 6.44
C LEU A 26 13.39 4.20 7.38
N LEU A 27 13.16 3.13 8.14
CA LEU A 27 14.11 2.56 9.07
C LEU A 27 14.82 1.34 8.45
N HIS A 28 16.00 1.04 8.97
CA HIS A 28 16.67 -0.21 8.66
C HIS A 28 16.05 -1.34 9.48
N PHE A 29 15.90 -2.51 8.87
CA PHE A 29 15.46 -3.72 9.56
C PHE A 29 16.12 -4.96 8.98
N HIS A 30 16.04 -6.07 9.71
CA HIS A 30 16.68 -7.32 9.33
C HIS A 30 16.15 -7.85 7.99
N ALA A 31 17.06 -8.43 7.21
CA ALA A 31 16.71 -9.09 5.97
C ALA A 31 15.66 -10.17 6.20
N VAL A 32 14.68 -10.23 5.30
CA VAL A 32 13.66 -11.29 5.27
C VAL A 32 13.99 -12.22 4.10
N PRO A 33 14.35 -13.50 4.36
CA PRO A 33 14.63 -14.44 3.28
C PRO A 33 13.49 -14.51 2.26
N GLY A 34 13.82 -14.40 0.97
CA GLY A 34 12.86 -14.39 -0.13
C GLY A 34 12.22 -13.03 -0.45
N ALA A 35 12.60 -11.95 0.26
CA ALA A 35 12.20 -10.58 -0.07
C ALA A 35 13.42 -9.69 -0.34
N THR A 36 13.25 -8.73 -1.25
CA THR A 36 14.22 -7.67 -1.51
C THR A 36 13.89 -6.47 -0.61
N ILE A 37 14.86 -6.03 0.20
CA ILE A 37 14.64 -5.02 1.24
C ILE A 37 15.33 -3.71 0.89
N PHE A 38 14.57 -2.61 0.90
CA PHE A 38 15.05 -1.23 0.82
C PHE A 38 14.80 -0.52 2.16
N GLY A 39 15.62 -0.83 3.16
CA GLY A 39 15.59 -0.14 4.46
C GLY A 39 16.33 1.20 4.41
N GLY A 40 15.96 2.13 5.31
CA GLY A 40 16.58 3.45 5.36
C GLY A 40 16.15 4.38 4.22
N MET A 41 14.97 4.17 3.65
CA MET A 41 14.54 4.79 2.41
C MET A 41 13.12 5.33 2.47
N ASP A 42 12.97 6.58 2.06
CA ASP A 42 11.66 7.24 1.95
C ASP A 42 11.02 6.95 0.58
N PHE A 43 9.93 6.17 0.59
CA PHE A 43 9.17 5.78 -0.60
C PHE A 43 8.57 6.96 -1.39
N THR A 44 8.45 8.13 -0.77
CA THR A 44 7.93 9.33 -1.43
C THR A 44 8.97 9.97 -2.36
N THR A 45 10.25 9.65 -2.18
CA THR A 45 11.34 10.24 -2.96
C THR A 45 11.48 9.61 -4.35
N ALA A 46 11.88 10.42 -5.33
CA ALA A 46 12.10 9.94 -6.70
C ALA A 46 13.20 8.87 -6.78
N ILE A 47 14.26 9.01 -5.98
CA ILE A 47 15.38 8.06 -5.92
C ILE A 47 14.90 6.69 -5.43
N ALA A 48 14.08 6.66 -4.38
CA ALA A 48 13.55 5.41 -3.86
C ALA A 48 12.66 4.69 -4.87
N GLN A 49 11.77 5.44 -5.50
CA GLN A 49 10.88 4.92 -6.54
C GLN A 49 11.66 4.42 -7.76
N GLN A 50 12.75 5.09 -8.12
CA GLN A 50 13.61 4.68 -9.22
C GLN A 50 14.34 3.37 -8.91
N ARG A 51 14.94 3.25 -7.72
CA ARG A 51 15.58 2.00 -7.27
C ARG A 51 14.61 0.83 -7.24
N LEU A 52 13.38 1.06 -6.79
CA LEU A 52 12.35 0.03 -6.80
C LEU A 52 11.99 -0.39 -8.23
N ARG A 53 11.83 0.56 -9.17
CA ARG A 53 11.57 0.25 -10.59
C ARG A 53 12.69 -0.57 -11.22
N GLU A 54 13.94 -0.21 -10.96
CA GLU A 54 15.11 -0.96 -11.42
C GLU A 54 15.09 -2.39 -10.89
N ALA A 55 14.82 -2.57 -9.59
CA ALA A 55 14.72 -3.91 -8.98
C ALA A 55 13.52 -4.72 -9.47
N LEU A 56 12.45 -4.05 -9.91
CA LEU A 56 11.31 -4.67 -10.57
C LEU A 56 11.59 -5.00 -12.05
N ALA A 57 12.69 -4.50 -12.63
CA ALA A 57 12.95 -4.49 -14.07
C ALA A 57 11.75 -3.87 -14.83
N ASP A 58 11.29 -2.72 -14.35
CA ASP A 58 10.14 -1.94 -14.86
C ASP A 58 8.79 -2.67 -14.89
N ARG A 59 8.71 -3.87 -14.29
CA ARG A 59 7.43 -4.55 -14.09
C ARG A 59 6.59 -3.80 -13.07
N GLN A 60 5.29 -3.74 -13.33
CA GLN A 60 4.33 -3.19 -12.38
C GLN A 60 3.95 -4.20 -11.31
N VAL A 61 3.58 -3.71 -10.12
CA VAL A 61 3.17 -4.55 -8.98
C VAL A 61 1.69 -4.91 -9.05
N ASN A 62 1.34 -6.07 -8.52
CA ASN A 62 -0.04 -6.55 -8.42
C ASN A 62 -0.68 -6.21 -7.06
N CYS A 63 0.12 -5.82 -6.06
CA CYS A 63 -0.37 -5.49 -4.74
C CYS A 63 0.59 -4.50 -4.05
N VAL A 64 0.04 -3.50 -3.38
CA VAL A 64 0.75 -2.61 -2.46
C VAL A 64 0.12 -2.77 -1.07
N LEU A 65 0.97 -3.04 -0.08
CA LEU A 65 0.56 -3.17 1.32
C LEU A 65 1.28 -2.10 2.12
N SER A 66 0.54 -1.24 2.80
CA SER A 66 1.09 -0.24 3.71
C SER A 66 0.54 -0.45 5.11
N ASP A 67 1.43 -0.85 6.00
CA ASP A 67 1.20 -0.90 7.45
C ASP A 67 1.89 0.28 8.15
N MET A 68 2.11 1.37 7.43
CA MET A 68 2.77 2.55 7.97
C MET A 68 1.80 3.40 8.79
N ALA A 69 2.31 4.04 9.84
CA ALA A 69 1.61 5.08 10.58
C ALA A 69 2.63 6.15 11.00
N PRO A 70 2.26 7.44 11.03
CA PRO A 70 3.13 8.48 11.53
C PRO A 70 3.30 8.38 13.04
N ASN A 71 4.31 9.07 13.58
CA ASN A 71 4.45 9.20 15.02
C ASN A 71 3.22 9.90 15.60
N ALA A 72 2.62 9.30 16.63
CA ALA A 72 1.50 9.89 17.34
C ALA A 72 1.97 11.13 18.11
N THR A 73 1.31 12.25 17.88
CA THR A 73 1.52 13.52 18.58
C THR A 73 0.71 13.60 19.86
N GLY A 74 -0.33 12.76 19.98
CA GLY A 74 -1.31 12.79 21.07
C GLY A 74 -2.43 13.81 20.84
N VAL A 75 -2.31 14.65 19.80
CA VAL A 75 -3.35 15.59 19.38
C VAL A 75 -4.16 14.96 18.27
N ARG A 76 -5.37 14.47 18.61
CA ARG A 76 -6.25 13.71 17.70
C ARG A 76 -6.40 14.33 16.30
N MET A 77 -6.57 15.65 16.21
CA MET A 77 -6.74 16.34 14.93
C MET A 77 -5.48 16.25 14.06
N LEU A 78 -4.31 16.53 14.66
CA LEU A 78 -3.03 16.47 13.96
C LEU A 78 -2.65 15.04 13.59
N ASP A 79 -2.94 14.08 14.47
CA ASP A 79 -2.74 12.66 14.19
C ASP A 79 -3.59 12.19 13.01
N GLN A 80 -4.87 12.62 12.95
CA GLN A 80 -5.74 12.33 11.81
C GLN A 80 -5.22 12.97 10.52
N GLU A 81 -4.75 14.22 10.56
CA GLU A 81 -4.18 14.88 9.38
C GLU A 81 -2.92 14.16 8.87
N ASN A 82 -2.03 13.79 9.78
CA ASN A 82 -0.78 13.11 9.45
C ASN A 82 -1.01 11.73 8.82
N ILE A 83 -1.91 10.90 9.39
CA ILE A 83 -2.19 9.58 8.83
C ILE A 83 -2.88 9.70 7.46
N MET A 84 -3.77 10.69 7.28
CA MET A 84 -4.43 10.93 6.00
C MET A 84 -3.42 11.38 4.93
N SER A 85 -2.50 12.28 5.27
CA SER A 85 -1.41 12.71 4.39
C SER A 85 -0.53 11.54 3.95
N LEU A 86 -0.18 10.65 4.90
CA LEU A 86 0.56 9.43 4.61
C LEU A 86 -0.22 8.50 3.68
N CYS A 87 -1.52 8.30 3.91
CA CYS A 87 -2.37 7.46 3.05
C CYS A 87 -2.46 8.00 1.61
N TYR A 88 -2.56 9.32 1.43
CA TYR A 88 -2.52 9.92 0.10
C TYR A 88 -1.14 9.75 -0.57
N SER A 89 -0.05 9.81 0.19
CA SER A 89 1.28 9.49 -0.33
C SER A 89 1.38 8.03 -0.79
N VAL A 90 0.83 7.10 -0.01
CA VAL A 90 0.75 5.66 -0.37
C VAL A 90 -0.12 5.47 -1.61
N LEU A 91 -1.27 6.13 -1.71
CA LEU A 91 -2.12 6.07 -2.90
C LEU A 91 -1.36 6.55 -4.14
N ARG A 92 -0.71 7.72 -4.08
CA ARG A 92 0.10 8.24 -5.20
C ARG A 92 1.18 7.26 -5.63
N PHE A 93 1.90 6.68 -4.68
CA PHE A 93 2.90 5.64 -4.94
C PHE A 93 2.26 4.40 -5.62
N ALA A 94 1.14 3.92 -5.09
CA ALA A 94 0.46 2.75 -5.64
C ALA A 94 -0.02 2.98 -7.08
N LEU A 95 -0.59 4.15 -7.39
CA LEU A 95 -1.04 4.49 -8.74
C LEU A 95 0.12 4.50 -9.75
N ALA A 96 1.31 4.90 -9.32
CA ALA A 96 2.50 4.96 -10.17
C ALA A 96 3.17 3.59 -10.40
N MET A 97 3.04 2.67 -9.44
CA MET A 97 3.75 1.38 -9.47
C MET A 97 2.87 0.20 -9.91
N SER A 98 1.55 0.34 -9.84
CA SER A 98 0.64 -0.80 -9.95
C SER A 98 0.18 -1.11 -11.36
N ALA A 99 0.01 -2.40 -11.64
CA ALA A 99 -0.62 -2.91 -12.86
C ALA A 99 -2.14 -2.76 -12.78
N ILE A 100 -2.83 -2.75 -13.92
CA ILE A 100 -4.29 -2.92 -13.95
C ILE A 100 -4.68 -4.17 -13.15
N ASN A 101 -5.82 -4.10 -12.46
CA ASN A 101 -6.33 -5.11 -11.52
C ASN A 101 -5.55 -5.27 -10.21
N ALA A 102 -4.50 -4.48 -9.97
CA ALA A 102 -3.77 -4.52 -8.70
C ALA A 102 -4.63 -4.12 -7.50
N HIS A 103 -4.11 -4.38 -6.31
CA HIS A 103 -4.77 -4.11 -5.04
C HIS A 103 -3.92 -3.21 -4.15
N LEU A 104 -4.58 -2.42 -3.30
CA LEU A 104 -3.96 -1.58 -2.29
C LEU A 104 -4.59 -1.87 -0.93
N VAL A 105 -3.74 -2.07 0.08
CA VAL A 105 -4.14 -2.10 1.48
C VAL A 105 -3.38 -1.00 2.22
N VAL A 106 -4.09 -0.15 2.96
CA VAL A 106 -3.49 0.94 3.72
C VAL A 106 -4.04 1.00 5.14
N LYS A 107 -3.15 1.09 6.12
CA LYS A 107 -3.49 1.27 7.54
C LYS A 107 -3.94 2.71 7.83
N LEU A 108 -4.90 2.83 8.73
CA LEU A 108 -5.49 4.04 9.28
C LEU A 108 -5.74 3.87 10.78
N TRP A 109 -6.11 4.98 11.42
CA TRP A 109 -6.72 4.98 12.74
C TRP A 109 -8.23 5.27 12.64
N ALA A 110 -9.03 4.60 13.45
CA ALA A 110 -10.48 4.74 13.54
C ALA A 110 -10.89 5.95 14.40
N ASN A 111 -10.19 7.08 14.24
CA ASN A 111 -10.33 8.27 15.09
C ASN A 111 -10.77 9.53 14.31
N GLY A 112 -11.21 9.39 13.06
CA GLY A 112 -11.71 10.51 12.27
C GLY A 112 -12.52 10.10 11.03
N ASP A 113 -12.99 11.10 10.29
CA ASP A 113 -13.66 10.87 9.03
C ASP A 113 -12.65 10.49 7.94
N ILE A 114 -12.93 9.37 7.26
CA ILE A 114 -12.13 8.83 6.15
C ILE A 114 -12.92 8.75 4.85
N SER A 115 -14.17 9.22 4.85
CA SER A 115 -15.11 9.09 3.72
C SER A 115 -14.56 9.73 2.45
N LYS A 116 -13.82 10.84 2.59
CA LYS A 116 -13.14 11.48 1.46
C LYS A 116 -12.10 10.56 0.81
N LEU A 117 -11.24 9.91 1.62
CA LEU A 117 -10.22 8.98 1.11
C LEU A 117 -10.86 7.76 0.46
N GLU A 118 -11.96 7.23 1.01
CA GLU A 118 -12.69 6.12 0.41
C GLU A 118 -13.28 6.48 -0.96
N ASN A 119 -13.90 7.66 -1.06
CA ASN A 119 -14.41 8.18 -2.32
C ASN A 119 -13.27 8.36 -3.34
N ASP A 120 -12.15 8.94 -2.91
CA ASP A 120 -10.98 9.11 -3.77
C ASP A 120 -10.41 7.78 -4.24
N LEU A 121 -10.31 6.77 -3.36
CA LEU A 121 -9.93 5.41 -3.74
C LEU A 121 -10.91 4.79 -4.74
N GLY A 122 -12.22 5.00 -4.57
CA GLY A 122 -13.25 4.48 -5.47
C GLY A 122 -13.18 5.03 -6.90
N ARG A 123 -12.51 6.18 -7.09
CA ARG A 123 -12.21 6.70 -8.42
C ARG A 123 -11.19 5.85 -9.17
N PHE A 124 -10.24 5.26 -8.45
CA PHE A 124 -9.14 4.49 -9.04
C PHE A 124 -9.32 2.97 -8.93
N TYR A 125 -10.12 2.48 -7.99
CA TYR A 125 -10.35 1.06 -7.72
C TYR A 125 -11.83 0.70 -7.85
N GLU A 126 -12.16 -0.53 -8.22
CA GLU A 126 -13.56 -0.99 -8.34
C GLU A 126 -14.25 -1.18 -6.99
N HIS A 127 -13.50 -1.65 -5.99
CA HIS A 127 -14.05 -1.97 -4.69
C HIS A 127 -13.18 -1.38 -3.59
N VAL A 128 -13.79 -0.67 -2.65
CA VAL A 128 -13.12 -0.13 -1.46
C VAL A 128 -13.90 -0.60 -0.24
N LYS A 129 -13.21 -1.19 0.74
CA LYS A 129 -13.81 -1.67 1.99
C LYS A 129 -12.96 -1.33 3.20
N ARG A 130 -13.63 -0.95 4.29
CA ARG A 130 -13.07 -0.88 5.64
C ARG A 130 -12.93 -2.29 6.20
N VAL A 131 -11.77 -2.63 6.73
CA VAL A 131 -11.47 -3.93 7.35
C VAL A 131 -10.79 -3.68 8.69
N LYS A 132 -11.43 -4.14 9.77
CA LYS A 132 -10.78 -4.26 11.08
C LYS A 132 -10.25 -5.70 11.20
N PRO A 133 -8.93 -5.92 11.40
CA PRO A 133 -8.39 -7.27 11.49
C PRO A 133 -8.89 -7.98 12.74
N GLU A 134 -9.16 -9.28 12.65
CA GLU A 134 -9.50 -10.11 13.83
C GLU A 134 -8.34 -10.16 14.84
N SER A 135 -7.11 -9.98 14.37
CA SER A 135 -5.90 -9.91 15.20
C SER A 135 -5.72 -8.58 15.92
N SER A 136 -6.55 -7.56 15.63
CA SER A 136 -6.48 -6.28 16.33
C SER A 136 -7.10 -6.43 17.72
N ARG A 137 -6.40 -5.94 18.75
CA ARG A 137 -6.98 -5.89 20.11
C ARG A 137 -8.25 -5.05 20.09
N SER A 138 -9.20 -5.35 20.97
CA SER A 138 -10.48 -4.65 21.06
C SER A 138 -10.32 -3.14 21.31
N ASP A 139 -9.25 -2.74 21.99
CA ASP A 139 -8.87 -1.36 22.29
C ASP A 139 -8.00 -0.69 21.20
N SER A 140 -7.59 -1.42 20.16
CA SER A 140 -6.82 -0.85 19.05
C SER A 140 -7.73 -0.03 18.13
N ALA A 141 -7.29 1.19 17.83
CA ALA A 141 -7.88 2.06 16.83
C ALA A 141 -7.52 1.65 15.40
N GLU A 142 -6.80 0.55 15.18
CA GLU A 142 -6.35 0.17 13.84
C GLU A 142 -7.50 -0.24 12.92
N LEU A 143 -7.47 0.34 11.72
CA LEU A 143 -8.39 0.08 10.62
C LEU A 143 -7.59 -0.01 9.32
N PHE A 144 -8.01 -0.85 8.39
CA PHE A 144 -7.44 -0.90 7.05
C PHE A 144 -8.49 -0.52 6.01
N LEU A 145 -8.07 0.20 4.98
CA LEU A 145 -8.82 0.27 3.73
C LEU A 145 -8.21 -0.72 2.74
N VAL A 146 -9.07 -1.59 2.21
CA VAL A 146 -8.74 -2.54 1.16
C VAL A 146 -9.40 -2.07 -0.13
N ALA A 147 -8.58 -1.58 -1.05
CA ALA A 147 -8.97 -1.16 -2.38
C ALA A 147 -8.55 -2.23 -3.40
N ARG A 148 -9.49 -2.73 -4.21
CA ARG A 148 -9.28 -3.86 -5.13
C ARG A 148 -9.60 -3.46 -6.56
N GLN A 149 -8.90 -4.12 -7.47
CA GLN A 149 -9.02 -3.97 -8.93
C GLN A 149 -8.77 -2.54 -9.38
N TYR A 150 -7.49 -2.16 -9.41
CA TYR A 150 -7.05 -0.88 -9.95
C TYR A 150 -7.47 -0.73 -11.43
N LYS A 151 -8.16 0.37 -11.75
CA LYS A 151 -8.75 0.69 -13.06
C LYS A 151 -7.75 1.25 -14.08
N GLY A 152 -6.59 1.73 -13.61
CA GLY A 152 -5.63 2.50 -14.42
C GLY A 152 -5.93 4.00 -14.41
N ILE A 153 -4.88 4.83 -14.51
CA ILE A 153 -5.00 6.30 -14.53
C ILE A 153 -5.77 6.79 -15.76
N ASP A 154 -5.60 6.15 -16.92
CA ASP A 154 -6.22 6.61 -18.17
C ASP A 154 -7.74 6.37 -18.20
N ALA A 155 -8.21 5.28 -17.58
CA ALA A 155 -9.65 5.04 -17.40
C ALA A 155 -10.34 6.16 -16.58
N VAL A 156 -9.62 6.79 -15.64
CA VAL A 156 -10.17 7.90 -14.83
C VAL A 156 -10.30 9.19 -15.65
N LYS A 157 -9.42 9.40 -16.63
CA LYS A 157 -9.47 10.58 -17.51
C LYS A 157 -10.70 10.58 -18.41
N GLU A 158 -11.16 9.40 -18.87
CA GLU A 158 -12.37 9.30 -19.68
C GLU A 158 -13.63 9.64 -18.89
N VAL A 159 -13.76 9.14 -17.66
CA VAL A 159 -14.91 9.44 -16.77
C VAL A 159 -15.02 10.94 -16.46
N THR A 160 -13.89 11.64 -16.39
CA THR A 160 -13.87 13.08 -16.07
C THR A 160 -14.17 13.97 -17.28
N LYS A 161 -14.06 13.45 -18.52
CA LYS A 161 -14.41 14.18 -19.75
C LYS A 161 -15.91 14.12 -20.09
N THR A 162 -16.65 13.20 -19.48
CA THR A 162 -18.09 12.98 -19.77
C THR A 162 -19.00 13.64 -18.72
N ARG A 163 -18.46 14.46 -17.82
CA ARG A 163 -19.20 15.27 -16.84
C ARG A 163 -18.88 16.75 -17.05
#